data_AF-A0A0Q5JCT8-F1
#
_entry.id   AF-A0A0Q5JCT8-F1
#
_cell.length_a   1.000
_cell.length_b   1.000
_cell.length_c   1.000
_cell.angle_alpha   90.00
_cell.angle_beta   90.00
_cell.angle_gamma   90.00
#
_symmetry.space_group_name_H-M   'P 1'
#
loop_
_entity.id
_entity.type
_entity.pdbx_description
1 polymer ?
#
loop_
_entity_poly.entity_id
_entity_poly.type
_entity_poly.pdbx_seq_one_letter_code
_entity_poly.pdbx_strand_id
1 'polypeptide(L)'
;MLRSMKGESRMVEILFEADERAMENLMEGPWVIIQEKSYGPSRRIALFNKSGFEKYSQLIDTYACDGFSIAPEDVVQGELKAHFSPDFGKVKKRDAIVEIGIQGEGAFADDFDYDVFKTFKNVKALTTHGVSFGPVLPMLFPKLEAWENLGWKSNTLHSLNGSWARLSRLSIHGLSGSLHVFDDRPIRKLFLIASTIKNIAEIARYKSLEVLQFVSCRIAGDVSSLSQLATLRSVRFEGKNKLEGWDGLRSETLRNFWATHLPCEFLEENFPNIENTVVNTYRSKDPFRKIGGDPDKIEEEFGSIFTE
;
A
#
# COMPACT_ATOMS: atom_id res chain seq x y z
N MET A 1 13.85 4.11 -37.23
CA MET A 1 14.65 3.31 -36.29
C MET A 1 13.87 3.26 -34.98
N LEU A 2 12.96 2.30 -34.86
CA LEU A 2 12.10 2.14 -33.67
C LEU A 2 12.96 1.64 -32.52
N ARG A 3 13.20 2.50 -31.53
CA ARG A 3 13.75 2.08 -30.24
C ARG A 3 12.68 1.27 -29.52
N SER A 4 13.02 0.02 -29.23
CA SER A 4 12.31 -0.87 -28.34
C SER A 4 12.19 -0.21 -26.97
N MET A 5 10.99 0.26 -26.62
CA MET A 5 10.61 0.48 -25.22
C MET A 5 10.23 -0.89 -24.64
N LYS A 6 11.23 -1.64 -24.20
CA LYS A 6 11.03 -2.68 -23.19
C LYS A 6 11.54 -2.11 -21.86
N GLY A 7 10.72 -1.24 -21.26
CA GLY A 7 10.62 -1.31 -19.81
C GLY A 7 9.84 -2.59 -19.53
N GLU A 8 10.34 -3.46 -18.67
CA GLU A 8 9.59 -4.60 -18.13
C GLU A 8 8.47 -4.06 -17.23
N SER A 9 7.51 -3.36 -17.85
CA SER A 9 6.31 -2.84 -17.21
C SER A 9 5.54 -4.02 -16.65
N ARG A 10 5.24 -3.95 -15.35
CA ARG A 10 4.27 -4.73 -14.58
C ARG A 10 3.26 -5.44 -15.50
N MET A 11 3.58 -6.66 -15.92
CA MET A 11 2.69 -7.40 -16.81
C MET A 11 1.46 -7.82 -16.04
N VAL A 12 0.37 -7.10 -16.31
CA VAL A 12 -0.98 -7.47 -15.94
C VAL A 12 -1.66 -7.89 -17.22
N GLU A 13 -2.10 -9.15 -17.29
CA GLU A 13 -2.83 -9.67 -18.44
C GLU A 13 -4.33 -9.66 -18.12
N ILE A 14 -5.13 -8.99 -18.94
CA ILE A 14 -6.59 -9.01 -18.80
C ILE A 14 -7.10 -10.31 -19.42
N LEU A 15 -7.69 -11.17 -18.57
CA LEU A 15 -8.26 -12.46 -18.98
C LEU A 15 -9.74 -12.34 -19.35
N PHE A 16 -10.44 -11.37 -18.75
CA PHE A 16 -11.84 -11.09 -18.99
C PHE A 16 -12.19 -9.69 -18.55
N GLU A 17 -13.10 -9.05 -19.29
CA GLU A 17 -13.68 -7.76 -18.95
C GLU A 17 -15.16 -7.79 -19.32
N ALA A 18 -16.01 -7.37 -18.40
CA ALA A 18 -17.40 -7.03 -18.69
C ALA A 18 -17.67 -5.66 -18.08
N ASP A 19 -18.06 -4.73 -18.93
CA ASP A 19 -18.37 -3.35 -18.55
C ASP A 19 -19.71 -2.95 -19.16
N GLU A 20 -20.72 -2.80 -18.31
CA GLU A 20 -22.06 -2.38 -18.72
C GLU A 20 -22.33 -0.91 -18.43
N ARG A 21 -21.30 -0.14 -18.08
CA ARG A 21 -21.43 1.31 -17.88
C ARG A 21 -21.71 1.99 -19.21
N ALA A 22 -22.74 2.83 -19.26
CA ALA A 22 -23.05 3.61 -20.45
C ALA A 22 -22.13 4.84 -20.54
N MET A 23 -21.78 5.28 -21.76
CA MET A 23 -21.00 6.52 -21.96
C MET A 23 -21.62 7.76 -21.30
N GLU A 24 -22.95 7.77 -21.18
CA GLU A 24 -23.71 8.87 -20.56
C GLU A 24 -23.73 8.80 -19.03
N ASN A 25 -23.36 7.65 -18.45
CA ASN A 25 -23.24 7.47 -17.01
C ASN A 25 -22.16 6.42 -16.66
N LEU A 26 -20.90 6.83 -16.76
CA LEU A 26 -19.73 6.00 -16.43
C LEU A 26 -19.65 5.60 -14.94
N MET A 27 -20.56 6.11 -14.11
CA MET A 27 -20.66 5.80 -12.69
C MET A 27 -21.78 4.80 -12.39
N GLU A 28 -22.65 4.49 -13.36
CA GLU A 28 -23.79 3.59 -13.16
C GLU A 28 -23.69 2.40 -14.10
N GLY A 29 -23.58 1.20 -13.53
CA GLY A 29 -23.54 -0.07 -14.26
C GLY A 29 -22.55 -1.06 -13.64
N PRO A 30 -22.83 -2.37 -13.68
CA PRO A 30 -21.91 -3.38 -13.16
C PRO A 30 -20.68 -3.49 -14.06
N TRP A 31 -19.49 -3.46 -13.46
CA TRP A 31 -18.24 -3.78 -14.17
C TRP A 31 -17.40 -4.79 -13.40
N VAL A 32 -16.68 -5.62 -14.15
CA VAL A 32 -15.68 -6.56 -13.63
C VAL A 32 -14.51 -6.65 -14.59
N ILE A 33 -13.31 -6.71 -14.03
CA ILE A 33 -12.09 -7.03 -14.76
C ILE A 33 -11.39 -8.19 -14.04
N ILE A 34 -11.03 -9.24 -14.78
CA ILE A 34 -10.22 -10.36 -14.28
C ILE A 34 -8.82 -10.23 -14.86
N GLN A 35 -7.82 -10.23 -13.98
CA GLN A 35 -6.44 -10.02 -14.35
C GLN A 35 -5.52 -11.10 -13.77
N GLU A 36 -4.51 -11.49 -14.55
CA GLU A 36 -3.34 -12.23 -14.05
C GLU A 36 -2.22 -11.24 -13.74
N LYS A 37 -1.67 -11.31 -12.52
CA LYS A 37 -0.57 -10.47 -12.03
C LYS A 37 0.71 -11.29 -12.00
N SER A 38 1.82 -10.68 -12.42
CA SER A 38 3.16 -11.27 -12.27
C SER A 38 3.79 -11.07 -10.88
N TYR A 39 3.12 -10.31 -9.99
CA TYR A 39 3.60 -9.95 -8.66
C TYR A 39 2.43 -9.79 -7.68
N GLY A 40 2.77 -9.70 -6.39
CA GLY A 40 1.81 -9.54 -5.32
C GLY A 40 1.28 -10.86 -4.76
N PRO A 41 0.34 -10.81 -3.81
CA PRO A 41 -0.08 -11.98 -3.05
C PRO A 41 -0.97 -12.93 -3.84
N SER A 42 -1.87 -12.41 -4.67
CA SER A 42 -2.68 -13.21 -5.59
C SER A 42 -2.06 -13.27 -6.98
N ARG A 43 -2.08 -14.44 -7.63
CA ARG A 43 -1.72 -14.57 -9.05
C ARG A 43 -2.83 -14.08 -9.98
N ARG A 44 -4.10 -14.26 -9.61
CA ARG A 44 -5.27 -13.81 -10.38
C ARG A 44 -6.25 -13.07 -9.49
N ILE A 45 -6.55 -11.84 -9.88
CA ILE A 45 -7.45 -10.96 -9.14
C ILE A 45 -8.69 -10.61 -9.96
N ALA A 46 -9.83 -10.61 -9.30
CA ALA A 46 -11.07 -10.08 -9.83
C ALA A 46 -11.34 -8.70 -9.23
N LEU A 47 -11.48 -7.68 -10.07
CA LEU A 47 -11.77 -6.30 -9.69
C LEU A 47 -13.21 -5.99 -10.06
N PHE A 48 -13.97 -5.44 -9.12
CA PHE A 48 -15.39 -5.13 -9.30
C PHE A 48 -15.68 -3.71 -8.82
N ASN A 49 -16.70 -3.04 -9.37
CA ASN A 49 -17.46 -2.10 -8.52
C ASN A 49 -18.50 -2.85 -7.69
N LYS A 50 -19.22 -2.10 -6.83
CA LYS A 50 -20.36 -2.61 -6.05
C LYS A 50 -21.35 -3.43 -6.89
N SER A 51 -21.92 -2.84 -7.94
CA SER A 51 -22.90 -3.51 -8.81
C SER A 51 -22.31 -4.72 -9.54
N GLY A 52 -21.04 -4.63 -9.95
CA GLY A 52 -20.29 -5.70 -10.57
C GLY A 52 -20.10 -6.89 -9.63
N PHE A 53 -19.81 -6.66 -8.36
CA PHE A 53 -19.66 -7.74 -7.38
C PHE A 53 -20.97 -8.52 -7.21
N GLU A 54 -22.10 -7.81 -7.11
CA GLU A 54 -23.43 -8.43 -7.01
C GLU A 54 -23.78 -9.27 -8.24
N LYS A 55 -23.43 -8.79 -9.45
CA LYS A 55 -23.76 -9.48 -10.70
C LYS A 55 -22.77 -10.60 -11.07
N TYR A 56 -21.49 -10.41 -10.77
CA TYR A 56 -20.38 -11.16 -11.35
C TYR A 56 -19.46 -11.87 -10.34
N SER A 57 -19.71 -11.82 -9.03
CA SER A 57 -18.84 -12.47 -8.04
C SER A 57 -18.61 -13.97 -8.25
N GLN A 58 -19.52 -14.69 -8.92
CA GLN A 58 -19.29 -16.08 -9.35
C GLN A 58 -18.08 -16.26 -10.27
N LEU A 59 -17.65 -15.20 -10.99
CA LEU A 59 -16.50 -15.24 -11.88
C LEU A 59 -15.19 -15.46 -11.13
N ILE A 60 -15.13 -15.14 -9.83
CA ILE A 60 -14.00 -15.49 -8.96
C ILE A 60 -13.70 -16.99 -9.05
N ASP A 61 -14.74 -17.83 -8.93
CA ASP A 61 -14.59 -19.28 -8.99
C ASP A 61 -14.36 -19.79 -10.42
N THR A 62 -15.02 -19.19 -11.41
CA THR A 62 -14.91 -19.54 -12.85
C THR A 62 -13.49 -19.35 -13.36
N TYR A 63 -12.85 -18.23 -13.00
CA TYR A 63 -11.50 -17.90 -13.43
C TYR A 63 -10.41 -18.38 -12.45
N ALA A 64 -10.82 -19.08 -11.39
CA ALA A 64 -9.93 -19.54 -10.31
C ALA A 64 -9.07 -18.39 -9.76
N CYS A 65 -9.71 -17.26 -9.46
CA CYS A 65 -9.06 -16.13 -8.82
C CYS A 65 -8.72 -16.49 -7.37
N ASP A 66 -7.51 -16.15 -6.95
CA ASP A 66 -7.02 -16.25 -5.58
C ASP A 66 -7.04 -14.89 -4.87
N GLY A 67 -7.44 -13.82 -5.57
CA GLY A 67 -7.74 -12.53 -4.96
C GLY A 67 -8.99 -11.89 -5.55
N PHE A 68 -9.57 -10.95 -4.82
CA PHE A 68 -10.55 -10.02 -5.38
C PHE A 68 -10.46 -8.65 -4.72
N SER A 69 -10.93 -7.62 -5.43
CA SER A 69 -11.15 -6.29 -4.87
C SER A 69 -12.51 -5.74 -5.28
N ILE A 70 -13.17 -5.07 -4.35
CA ILE A 70 -14.42 -4.36 -4.59
C ILE A 70 -14.16 -2.88 -4.43
N ALA A 71 -14.44 -2.10 -5.46
CA ALA A 71 -14.42 -0.65 -5.43
C ALA A 71 -15.85 -0.12 -5.22
N PRO A 72 -16.25 0.23 -3.99
CA PRO A 72 -17.62 0.64 -3.72
C PRO A 72 -17.96 2.04 -4.25
N GLU A 73 -17.00 2.81 -4.78
CA GLU A 73 -17.21 4.19 -5.21
C GLU A 73 -18.20 4.32 -6.38
N ASP A 74 -19.39 4.82 -6.04
CA ASP A 74 -20.30 5.56 -6.92
C ASP A 74 -20.23 7.04 -6.51
N VAL A 75 -19.27 7.81 -7.06
CA VAL A 75 -19.23 9.27 -6.85
C VAL A 75 -20.30 9.93 -7.74
N VAL A 76 -21.54 9.95 -7.27
CA VAL A 76 -22.57 10.82 -7.83
C VAL A 76 -22.74 12.04 -6.92
N GLN A 77 -22.28 13.20 -7.40
CA GLN A 77 -22.61 14.53 -6.87
C GLN A 77 -22.18 14.84 -5.42
N GLY A 78 -21.02 14.35 -4.97
CA GLY A 78 -20.39 14.85 -3.72
C GLY A 78 -21.11 14.48 -2.42
N GLU A 79 -22.09 13.58 -2.48
CA GLU A 79 -22.64 12.89 -1.32
C GLU A 79 -22.16 11.44 -1.34
N LEU A 80 -21.48 11.01 -0.28
CA LEU A 80 -21.21 9.59 0.00
C LEU A 80 -22.56 8.87 0.12
N LYS A 81 -23.07 8.32 -0.98
CA LYS A 81 -24.20 7.41 -0.94
C LYS A 81 -23.70 5.99 -0.73
N ALA A 82 -24.37 5.35 0.22
CA ALA A 82 -24.47 3.93 0.43
C ALA A 82 -23.32 3.28 1.21
N HIS A 83 -23.62 3.06 2.49
CA HIS A 83 -23.28 1.80 3.14
C HIS A 83 -23.36 0.61 2.16
N PHE A 84 -22.36 -0.25 2.20
CA PHE A 84 -22.23 -1.40 1.31
C PHE A 84 -22.34 -2.72 2.09
N SER A 85 -23.14 -3.66 1.58
CA SER A 85 -23.34 -4.98 2.16
C SER A 85 -23.14 -6.06 1.09
N PRO A 86 -21.88 -6.42 0.77
CA PRO A 86 -21.58 -7.42 -0.26
C PRO A 86 -22.17 -8.78 0.07
N ASP A 87 -22.86 -9.41 -0.90
CA ASP A 87 -23.22 -10.82 -0.79
C ASP A 87 -22.07 -11.73 -1.28
N PHE A 88 -21.36 -12.34 -0.34
CA PHE A 88 -20.32 -13.34 -0.63
C PHE A 88 -20.88 -14.74 -0.94
N GLY A 89 -22.20 -14.94 -0.96
CA GLY A 89 -22.87 -16.23 -1.16
C GLY A 89 -22.52 -16.92 -2.49
N LYS A 90 -22.17 -16.14 -3.53
CA LYS A 90 -21.77 -16.64 -4.84
C LYS A 90 -20.31 -17.09 -4.93
N VAL A 91 -19.48 -16.73 -3.95
CA VAL A 91 -18.08 -17.16 -3.87
C VAL A 91 -18.01 -18.48 -3.10
N LYS A 92 -17.80 -19.58 -3.81
CA LYS A 92 -17.78 -20.94 -3.27
C LYS A 92 -16.39 -21.38 -2.83
N LYS A 93 -15.32 -21.05 -3.58
CA LYS A 93 -13.95 -21.47 -3.26
C LYS A 93 -13.24 -20.49 -2.31
N ARG A 94 -13.87 -20.17 -1.18
CA ARG A 94 -13.38 -19.14 -0.23
C ARG A 94 -12.00 -19.46 0.36
N ASP A 95 -11.67 -20.73 0.52
CA ASP A 95 -10.35 -21.17 0.99
C ASP A 95 -9.22 -20.93 -0.03
N ALA A 96 -9.53 -20.69 -1.31
CA ALA A 96 -8.53 -20.34 -2.32
C ALA A 96 -8.12 -18.86 -2.26
N ILE A 97 -8.89 -18.02 -1.57
CA ILE A 97 -8.66 -16.57 -1.51
C ILE A 97 -7.54 -16.25 -0.52
N VAL A 98 -6.53 -15.54 -1.02
CA VAL A 98 -5.36 -15.06 -0.28
C VAL A 98 -5.28 -13.53 -0.20
N GLU A 99 -5.99 -12.81 -1.06
CA GLU A 99 -6.00 -11.35 -1.14
C GLU A 99 -7.44 -10.80 -1.20
N ILE A 100 -7.77 -9.84 -0.34
CA ILE A 100 -9.05 -9.13 -0.36
C ILE A 100 -8.78 -7.62 -0.36
N GLY A 101 -9.35 -6.91 -1.33
CA GLY A 101 -9.33 -5.46 -1.38
C GLY A 101 -10.73 -4.85 -1.26
N ILE A 102 -10.85 -3.78 -0.48
CA ILE A 102 -12.00 -2.87 -0.52
C ILE A 102 -11.46 -1.47 -0.83
N GLN A 103 -11.65 -1.03 -2.07
CA GLN A 103 -10.93 0.10 -2.66
C GLN A 103 -11.85 1.29 -2.94
N GLY A 104 -11.79 2.29 -2.09
CA GLY A 104 -12.44 3.59 -2.31
C GLY A 104 -13.19 4.08 -1.07
N GLU A 105 -13.73 5.28 -1.11
CA GLU A 105 -14.48 5.85 0.00
C GLU A 105 -15.82 5.13 0.20
N GLY A 106 -15.95 4.41 1.31
CA GLY A 106 -17.18 3.70 1.66
C GLY A 106 -17.17 3.19 3.10
N ALA A 107 -18.34 2.77 3.57
CA ALA A 107 -18.51 2.09 4.86
C ALA A 107 -19.36 0.84 4.65
N PHE A 108 -19.13 -0.20 5.45
CA PHE A 108 -20.10 -1.29 5.53
C PHE A 108 -21.41 -0.76 6.13
N ALA A 109 -22.54 -1.43 5.85
CA ALA A 109 -23.77 -1.14 6.59
C ALA A 109 -23.59 -1.37 8.08
N ASP A 110 -24.32 -0.61 8.90
CA ASP A 110 -24.23 -0.67 10.36
C ASP A 110 -24.57 -2.07 10.90
N ASP A 111 -25.41 -2.81 10.18
CA ASP A 111 -25.83 -4.19 10.47
C ASP A 111 -25.05 -5.25 9.68
N PHE A 112 -23.97 -4.87 9.01
CA PHE A 112 -23.16 -5.80 8.21
C PHE A 112 -22.48 -6.84 9.09
N ASP A 113 -22.68 -8.12 8.78
CA ASP A 113 -22.07 -9.23 9.50
C ASP A 113 -20.62 -9.47 9.03
N TYR A 114 -19.67 -8.95 9.80
CA TYR A 114 -18.25 -9.16 9.57
C TYR A 114 -17.79 -10.62 9.70
N ASP A 115 -18.57 -11.52 10.33
CA ASP A 115 -18.18 -12.93 10.48
C ASP A 115 -18.10 -13.66 9.14
N VAL A 116 -18.71 -13.13 8.08
CA VAL A 116 -18.52 -13.64 6.73
C VAL A 116 -17.04 -13.69 6.34
N PHE A 117 -16.20 -12.76 6.82
CA PHE A 117 -14.77 -12.75 6.55
C PHE A 117 -14.03 -13.93 7.17
N LYS A 118 -14.52 -14.51 8.27
CA LYS A 118 -13.95 -15.72 8.89
C LYS A 118 -14.02 -16.94 7.98
N THR A 119 -14.87 -16.90 6.95
CA THR A 119 -14.97 -17.97 5.96
C THR A 119 -13.83 -17.96 4.92
N PHE A 120 -13.04 -16.88 4.85
CA PHE A 120 -11.86 -16.75 3.98
C PHE A 120 -10.57 -17.02 4.77
N LYS A 121 -10.30 -18.29 5.07
CA LYS A 121 -9.30 -18.72 6.08
C LYS A 121 -7.83 -18.52 5.68
N ASN A 122 -7.56 -18.18 4.42
CA ASN A 122 -6.21 -18.11 3.85
C ASN A 122 -5.80 -16.70 3.41
N VAL A 123 -6.59 -15.68 3.77
CA VAL A 123 -6.27 -14.29 3.48
C VAL A 123 -4.97 -13.90 4.20
N LYS A 124 -4.01 -13.46 3.40
CA LYS A 124 -2.68 -12.97 3.81
C LYS A 124 -2.47 -11.51 3.46
N ALA A 125 -3.26 -10.97 2.55
CA ALA A 125 -3.14 -9.60 2.08
C ALA A 125 -4.47 -8.88 2.10
N LEU A 126 -4.44 -7.64 2.59
CA LEU A 126 -5.57 -6.73 2.57
C LEU A 126 -5.21 -5.41 1.90
N THR A 127 -6.17 -4.85 1.17
CA THR A 127 -6.15 -3.45 0.74
C THR A 127 -7.42 -2.78 1.22
N THR A 128 -7.29 -1.65 1.89
CA THR A 128 -8.45 -0.89 2.40
C THR A 128 -8.29 0.58 2.08
N HIS A 129 -9.28 1.25 1.51
CA HIS A 129 -9.35 2.72 1.55
C HIS A 129 -10.59 3.12 2.33
N GLY A 130 -10.45 3.97 3.35
CA GLY A 130 -11.61 4.50 4.10
C GLY A 130 -12.46 3.51 4.91
N VAL A 131 -12.30 2.20 4.70
CA VAL A 131 -13.11 1.16 5.36
C VAL A 131 -12.52 0.71 6.69
N SER A 132 -13.40 0.54 7.68
CA SER A 132 -13.07 -0.02 9.00
C SER A 132 -13.58 -1.46 9.13
N PHE A 133 -12.73 -2.33 9.69
CA PHE A 133 -13.16 -3.62 10.24
C PHE A 133 -13.20 -3.60 11.78
N GLY A 134 -12.99 -2.42 12.39
CA GLY A 134 -13.00 -2.22 13.82
C GLY A 134 -11.96 -3.08 14.58
N PRO A 135 -12.17 -3.31 15.89
CA PRO A 135 -11.20 -3.99 16.75
C PRO A 135 -11.10 -5.50 16.52
N VAL A 136 -12.03 -6.11 15.76
CA VAL A 136 -12.09 -7.57 15.53
C VAL A 136 -11.17 -8.04 14.40
N LEU A 137 -10.44 -7.12 13.77
CA LEU A 137 -9.64 -7.37 12.57
C LEU A 137 -8.64 -8.53 12.70
N PRO A 138 -7.87 -8.68 13.80
CA PRO A 138 -6.98 -9.82 13.94
C PRO A 138 -7.71 -11.17 13.98
N MET A 139 -8.97 -11.19 14.43
CA MET A 139 -9.81 -12.40 14.41
C MET A 139 -10.36 -12.70 13.01
N LEU A 140 -10.68 -11.67 12.22
CA LEU A 140 -11.16 -11.85 10.85
C LEU A 140 -10.06 -12.34 9.92
N PHE A 141 -8.84 -11.81 10.09
CA PHE A 141 -7.69 -12.10 9.22
C PHE A 141 -6.46 -12.52 10.03
N PRO A 142 -6.45 -13.73 10.64
CA PRO A 142 -5.39 -14.14 11.56
C PRO A 142 -4.03 -14.39 10.88
N LYS A 143 -4.01 -14.62 9.57
CA LYS A 143 -2.81 -14.94 8.77
C LYS A 143 -2.25 -13.75 8.00
N LEU A 144 -2.62 -12.52 8.35
CA LEU A 144 -2.19 -11.33 7.63
C LEU A 144 -0.66 -11.20 7.59
N GLU A 145 -0.12 -11.08 6.38
CA GLU A 145 1.31 -10.89 6.08
C GLU A 145 1.55 -9.51 5.43
N ALA A 146 0.52 -8.92 4.82
CA ALA A 146 0.60 -7.60 4.18
C ALA A 146 -0.71 -6.82 4.31
N TRP A 147 -0.62 -5.51 4.55
CA TRP A 147 -1.79 -4.63 4.55
C TRP A 147 -1.50 -3.27 3.93
N GLU A 148 -2.15 -3.00 2.81
CA GLU A 148 -2.08 -1.75 2.09
C GLU A 148 -3.20 -0.78 2.53
N ASN A 149 -2.79 0.46 2.83
CA ASN A 149 -3.66 1.57 3.19
C ASN A 149 -4.51 1.34 4.46
N LEU A 150 -3.91 0.77 5.49
CA LEU A 150 -4.51 0.70 6.83
C LEU A 150 -4.88 2.11 7.31
N GLY A 151 -6.18 2.40 7.42
CA GLY A 151 -6.70 3.62 8.02
C GLY A 151 -6.51 3.60 9.54
N TRP A 152 -5.55 4.38 10.06
CA TRP A 152 -5.18 4.32 11.47
C TRP A 152 -6.33 4.69 12.41
N LYS A 153 -7.02 5.80 12.12
CA LYS A 153 -8.14 6.28 12.94
C LYS A 153 -9.36 5.36 12.87
N SER A 154 -9.59 4.73 11.72
CA SER A 154 -10.77 3.91 11.49
C SER A 154 -10.64 2.51 12.13
N ASN A 155 -9.43 1.95 12.26
CA ASN A 155 -9.23 0.57 12.72
C ASN A 155 -8.74 0.43 14.18
N THR A 156 -8.53 1.53 14.92
CA THR A 156 -8.24 1.57 16.38
C THR A 156 -7.46 0.36 16.94
N LEU A 157 -6.28 0.10 16.38
CA LEU A 157 -5.44 -1.03 16.80
C LEU A 157 -4.74 -0.71 18.13
N HIS A 158 -5.24 -1.26 19.24
CA HIS A 158 -4.65 -1.07 20.56
C HIS A 158 -3.55 -2.08 20.91
N SER A 159 -3.67 -3.32 20.44
CA SER A 159 -2.67 -4.39 20.58
C SER A 159 -2.95 -5.51 19.56
N LEU A 160 -1.90 -6.20 19.10
CA LEU A 160 -2.05 -7.39 18.26
C LEU A 160 -2.09 -8.70 19.05
N ASN A 161 -1.70 -8.71 20.32
CA ASN A 161 -1.71 -9.91 21.19
C ASN A 161 -1.11 -11.17 20.52
N GLY A 162 0.03 -11.01 19.81
CA GLY A 162 0.69 -12.09 19.08
C GLY A 162 0.14 -12.38 17.67
N SER A 163 -0.95 -11.73 17.27
CA SER A 163 -1.49 -11.82 15.91
C SER A 163 -0.52 -11.24 14.88
N TRP A 164 -0.66 -11.70 13.64
CA TRP A 164 0.11 -11.26 12.48
C TRP A 164 1.63 -11.35 12.66
N ALA A 165 2.10 -12.45 13.26
CA ALA A 165 3.53 -12.70 13.47
C ALA A 165 4.37 -12.67 12.18
N ARG A 166 3.73 -12.78 11.01
CA ARG A 166 4.36 -12.74 9.68
C ARG A 166 4.12 -11.43 8.93
N LEU A 167 3.51 -10.42 9.56
CA LEU A 167 3.30 -9.12 8.93
C LEU A 167 4.63 -8.50 8.53
N SER A 168 4.88 -8.38 7.23
CA SER A 168 6.14 -7.87 6.70
C SER A 168 5.98 -6.66 5.80
N ARG A 169 4.75 -6.34 5.37
CA ARG A 169 4.47 -5.25 4.42
C ARG A 169 3.30 -4.43 4.94
N LEU A 170 3.49 -3.14 5.13
CA LEU A 170 2.49 -2.30 5.76
C LEU A 170 2.50 -0.91 5.14
N SER A 171 1.33 -0.46 4.67
CA SER A 171 1.07 0.94 4.35
C SER A 171 0.01 1.46 5.31
N ILE A 172 0.31 2.55 6.02
CA ILE A 172 -0.58 3.17 7.00
C ILE A 172 -0.94 4.58 6.57
N HIS A 173 -2.24 4.88 6.59
CA HIS A 173 -2.78 6.20 6.32
C HIS A 173 -3.23 6.88 7.62
N GLY A 174 -2.78 8.12 7.82
CA GLY A 174 -3.25 8.97 8.93
C GLY A 174 -2.80 8.51 10.31
N LEU A 175 -1.64 7.84 10.42
CA LEU A 175 -1.07 7.44 11.71
C LEU A 175 -0.91 8.66 12.61
N SER A 176 -1.42 8.56 13.83
CA SER A 176 -1.19 9.53 14.90
C SER A 176 -0.90 8.77 16.18
N GLY A 177 0.34 8.83 16.65
CA GLY A 177 0.78 8.06 17.81
C GLY A 177 2.08 7.33 17.52
N SER A 178 2.21 6.12 18.06
CA SER A 178 3.42 5.33 17.92
C SER A 178 3.16 4.03 17.17
N LEU A 179 4.23 3.51 16.58
CA LEU A 179 4.28 2.26 15.84
C LEU A 179 4.43 1.02 16.74
N HIS A 180 4.46 1.16 18.08
CA HIS A 180 4.63 0.06 19.05
C HIS A 180 3.65 -1.11 18.89
N VAL A 181 2.46 -0.88 18.34
CA VAL A 181 1.49 -1.96 18.11
C VAL A 181 2.03 -3.05 17.17
N PHE A 182 3.00 -2.73 16.32
CA PHE A 182 3.66 -3.65 15.40
C PHE A 182 5.05 -4.08 15.87
N ASP A 183 5.41 -3.87 17.14
CA ASP A 183 6.67 -4.39 17.69
C ASP A 183 6.78 -5.91 17.47
N ASP A 184 7.99 -6.43 17.29
CA ASP A 184 8.29 -7.84 16.96
C ASP A 184 7.82 -8.35 15.59
N ARG A 185 7.21 -7.51 14.75
CA ARG A 185 6.78 -7.93 13.40
C ARG A 185 7.94 -7.73 12.42
N PRO A 186 8.17 -8.67 11.49
CA PRO A 186 9.29 -8.61 10.55
C PRO A 186 9.00 -7.62 9.40
N ILE A 187 8.71 -6.36 9.72
CA ILE A 187 8.36 -5.32 8.74
C ILE A 187 9.56 -5.04 7.82
N ARG A 188 9.40 -5.37 6.55
CA ARG A 188 10.35 -5.17 5.43
C ARG A 188 9.98 -3.98 4.56
N LYS A 189 8.69 -3.74 4.32
CA LYS A 189 8.19 -2.54 3.61
C LYS A 189 7.25 -1.75 4.51
N LEU A 190 7.56 -0.47 4.73
CA LEU A 190 6.75 0.43 5.55
C LEU A 190 6.48 1.73 4.81
N PHE A 191 5.23 1.94 4.41
CA PHE A 191 4.78 3.19 3.79
C PHE A 191 3.90 3.94 4.79
N LEU A 192 4.18 5.21 5.00
CA LEU A 192 3.45 6.07 5.91
C LEU A 192 2.94 7.26 5.10
N ILE A 193 1.61 7.42 5.09
CA ILE A 193 0.92 8.41 4.27
C ILE A 193 0.10 9.30 5.19
N ALA A 194 0.17 10.62 5.00
CA ALA A 194 -0.57 11.61 5.78
C ALA A 194 -0.42 11.43 7.31
N SER A 195 0.74 10.93 7.74
CA SER A 195 0.99 10.45 9.09
C SER A 195 1.78 11.46 9.93
N THR A 196 1.61 11.42 11.25
CA THR A 196 2.37 12.22 12.21
C THR A 196 3.20 11.30 13.10
N ILE A 197 4.52 11.44 13.02
CA ILE A 197 5.49 10.68 13.82
C ILE A 197 6.30 11.69 14.61
N LYS A 198 6.37 11.51 15.93
CA LYS A 198 7.07 12.46 16.80
C LYS A 198 8.58 12.44 16.57
N ASN A 199 9.16 11.26 16.39
CA ASN A 199 10.59 11.10 16.16
C ASN A 199 10.84 9.97 15.17
N ILE A 200 11.57 10.25 14.10
CA ILE A 200 11.95 9.27 13.07
C ILE A 200 12.76 8.09 13.62
N ALA A 201 13.46 8.26 14.76
CA ALA A 201 14.19 7.18 15.41
C ALA A 201 13.28 6.00 15.81
N GLU A 202 11.95 6.19 15.91
CA GLU A 202 11.02 5.07 16.11
C GLU A 202 11.11 4.02 15.00
N ILE A 203 11.46 4.40 13.76
CA ILE A 203 11.56 3.47 12.63
C ILE A 203 12.70 2.45 12.82
N ALA A 204 13.72 2.83 13.58
CA ALA A 204 14.90 2.01 13.82
C ALA A 204 14.61 0.65 14.50
N ARG A 205 13.43 0.48 15.08
CA ARG A 205 12.98 -0.79 15.69
C ARG A 205 12.81 -1.91 14.65
N TYR A 206 12.51 -1.57 13.40
CA TYR A 206 12.28 -2.54 12.33
C TYR A 206 13.60 -2.94 11.68
N LYS A 207 14.35 -3.84 12.33
CA LYS A 207 15.69 -4.25 11.88
C LYS A 207 15.72 -4.97 10.53
N SER A 208 14.57 -5.46 10.06
CA SER A 208 14.39 -6.09 8.74
C SER A 208 13.90 -5.11 7.66
N LEU A 209 13.83 -3.81 7.96
CA LEU A 209 13.25 -2.83 7.04
C LEU A 209 14.14 -2.63 5.81
N GLU A 210 13.56 -2.78 4.63
CA GLU A 210 14.23 -2.69 3.33
C GLU A 210 13.75 -1.49 2.54
N VAL A 211 12.45 -1.18 2.62
CA VAL A 211 11.82 -0.08 1.88
C VAL A 211 11.02 0.78 2.85
N LEU A 212 11.32 2.07 2.86
CA LEU A 212 10.68 3.05 3.72
C LEU A 212 10.16 4.23 2.90
N GLN A 213 8.90 4.59 3.08
CA GLN A 213 8.31 5.74 2.40
C GLN A 213 7.52 6.60 3.36
N PHE A 214 7.71 7.90 3.24
CA PHE A 214 6.90 8.92 3.89
C PHE A 214 6.29 9.82 2.83
N VAL A 215 4.97 9.93 2.79
CA VAL A 215 4.24 10.83 1.88
C VAL A 215 3.34 11.74 2.68
N SER A 216 3.48 13.06 2.47
CA SER A 216 2.66 14.09 3.13
C SER A 216 2.62 13.94 4.66
N CYS A 217 3.73 13.49 5.25
CA CYS A 217 3.83 13.28 6.69
C CYS A 217 4.26 14.55 7.44
N ARG A 218 4.11 14.51 8.76
CA ARG A 218 4.71 15.45 9.72
C ARG A 218 5.65 14.66 10.61
N ILE A 219 6.93 14.72 10.28
CA ILE A 219 7.99 13.97 10.97
C ILE A 219 9.04 14.96 11.46
N ALA A 220 9.55 14.69 12.67
CA ALA A 220 10.67 15.37 13.27
C ALA A 220 11.74 14.36 13.72
N GLY A 221 12.89 14.88 14.14
CA GLY A 221 14.01 14.11 14.64
C GLY A 221 15.15 13.97 13.64
N ASP A 222 16.17 13.24 14.08
CA ASP A 222 17.45 13.09 13.40
C ASP A 222 17.40 11.91 12.43
N VAL A 223 17.55 12.19 11.13
CA VAL A 223 17.50 11.18 10.06
C VAL A 223 18.73 10.26 10.08
N SER A 224 19.86 10.67 10.67
CA SER A 224 21.04 9.80 10.84
C SER A 224 20.72 8.53 11.64
N SER A 225 19.66 8.56 12.46
CA SER A 225 19.16 7.36 13.13
C SER A 225 18.77 6.24 12.15
N LEU A 226 18.46 6.51 10.88
CA LEU A 226 18.18 5.49 9.87
C LEU A 226 19.43 4.73 9.43
N SER A 227 20.64 5.25 9.66
CA SER A 227 21.91 4.58 9.31
C SER A 227 22.14 3.25 10.03
N GLN A 228 21.42 3.00 11.12
CA GLN A 228 21.48 1.71 11.82
C GLN A 228 20.66 0.60 11.14
N LEU A 229 19.88 0.91 10.10
CA LEU A 229 19.07 -0.05 9.37
C LEU A 229 19.89 -0.69 8.25
N ALA A 230 20.62 -1.75 8.62
CA ALA A 230 21.57 -2.44 7.73
C ALA A 230 20.92 -3.14 6.53
N THR A 231 19.60 -3.26 6.47
CA THR A 231 18.86 -3.84 5.34
C THR A 231 18.19 -2.78 4.46
N LEU A 232 18.19 -1.50 4.87
CA LEU A 232 17.46 -0.45 4.19
C LEU A 232 18.11 -0.18 2.83
N ARG A 233 17.38 -0.50 1.76
CA ARG A 233 17.83 -0.33 0.37
C ARG A 233 17.12 0.82 -0.35
N SER A 234 15.98 1.27 0.14
CA SER A 234 15.18 2.30 -0.53
C SER A 234 14.47 3.21 0.46
N VAL A 235 14.64 4.52 0.30
CA VAL A 235 13.96 5.51 1.15
C VAL A 235 13.35 6.65 0.33
N ARG A 236 12.11 7.02 0.67
CA ARG A 236 11.39 8.17 0.10
C ARG A 236 10.90 9.12 1.18
N PHE A 237 11.29 10.38 1.05
CA PHE A 237 10.81 11.50 1.85
C PHE A 237 10.04 12.47 0.96
N GLU A 238 8.71 12.46 1.07
CA GLU A 238 7.84 13.38 0.36
C GLU A 238 7.03 14.24 1.33
N GLY A 239 7.13 15.55 1.15
CA GLY A 239 6.53 16.56 2.02
C GLY A 239 7.55 17.40 2.79
N LYS A 240 7.04 18.43 3.47
CA LYS A 240 7.83 19.45 4.18
C LYS A 240 8.17 19.01 5.61
N ASN A 241 8.88 17.90 5.75
CA ASN A 241 9.32 17.41 7.06
C ASN A 241 10.45 18.28 7.61
N LYS A 242 10.49 18.49 8.93
CA LYS A 242 11.55 19.25 9.62
C LYS A 242 12.58 18.29 10.21
N LEU A 243 13.19 17.49 9.35
CA LEU A 243 14.22 16.52 9.73
C LEU A 243 15.59 17.19 9.80
N GLU A 244 16.39 16.77 10.77
CA GLU A 244 17.78 17.21 10.96
C GLU A 244 18.76 16.04 10.81
N GLY A 245 20.06 16.32 10.88
CA GLY A 245 21.10 15.27 10.87
C GLY A 245 21.39 14.65 9.50
N TRP A 246 21.06 15.34 8.41
CA TRP A 246 21.29 14.85 7.03
C TRP A 246 22.76 14.54 6.73
N ASP A 247 23.71 15.34 7.24
CA ASP A 247 25.15 15.10 7.06
C ASP A 247 25.64 13.79 7.72
N GLY A 248 24.88 13.31 8.72
CA GLY A 248 25.14 12.07 9.43
C GLY A 248 24.48 10.84 8.79
N LEU A 249 23.58 11.02 7.82
CA LEU A 249 22.94 9.90 7.13
C LEU A 249 23.93 9.20 6.20
N ARG A 250 24.23 7.95 6.54
CA ARG A 250 25.12 7.03 5.81
C ARG A 250 24.46 5.67 5.64
N SER A 251 24.71 4.99 4.53
CA SER A 251 24.26 3.60 4.36
C SER A 251 25.05 2.90 3.26
N GLU A 252 25.54 1.71 3.58
CA GLU A 252 26.19 0.83 2.60
C GLU A 252 25.17 0.07 1.74
N THR A 253 23.91 -0.04 2.16
CA THR A 253 22.90 -0.84 1.44
C THR A 253 21.92 -0.02 0.62
N LEU A 254 21.88 1.30 0.84
CA LEU A 254 20.94 2.18 0.17
C LEU A 254 21.25 2.28 -1.34
N ARG A 255 20.26 1.92 -2.15
CA ARG A 255 20.30 1.95 -3.62
C ARG A 255 19.39 3.01 -4.22
N ASN A 256 18.27 3.30 -3.56
CA ASN A 256 17.27 4.24 -4.04
C ASN A 256 17.01 5.33 -3.01
N PHE A 257 17.16 6.60 -3.40
CA PHE A 257 16.87 7.75 -2.57
C PHE A 257 15.95 8.73 -3.28
N TRP A 258 14.80 9.03 -2.67
CA TRP A 258 13.90 10.07 -3.12
C TRP A 258 13.67 11.08 -2.01
N ALA A 259 13.90 12.36 -2.26
CA ALA A 259 13.58 13.42 -1.32
C ALA A 259 13.00 14.65 -2.00
N THR A 260 11.86 15.11 -1.50
CA THR A 260 11.37 16.45 -1.78
C THR A 260 11.70 17.35 -0.60
N HIS A 261 12.04 18.61 -0.86
CA HIS A 261 12.35 19.60 0.17
C HIS A 261 13.58 19.24 1.03
N LEU A 262 14.58 18.54 0.46
CA LEU A 262 15.86 18.33 1.13
C LEU A 262 16.54 19.70 1.36
N PRO A 263 16.93 20.05 2.60
CA PRO A 263 17.42 21.38 2.93
C PRO A 263 18.93 21.57 2.69
N CYS A 264 19.62 20.55 2.20
CA CYS A 264 21.07 20.51 2.02
C CYS A 264 21.45 19.76 0.74
N GLU A 265 22.74 19.78 0.40
CA GLU A 265 23.28 18.96 -0.68
C GLU A 265 23.19 17.46 -0.34
N PHE A 266 22.93 16.63 -1.34
CA PHE A 266 22.94 15.18 -1.19
C PHE A 266 24.37 14.63 -1.33
N LEU A 267 24.92 14.16 -0.21
CA LEU A 267 26.29 13.66 -0.10
C LEU A 267 26.39 12.21 -0.60
N GLU A 268 26.68 12.02 -1.88
CA GLU A 268 26.79 10.68 -2.49
C GLU A 268 27.92 9.83 -1.88
N GLU A 269 28.99 10.44 -1.38
CA GLU A 269 30.07 9.70 -0.71
C GLU A 269 29.62 8.90 0.52
N ASN A 270 28.46 9.24 1.09
CA ASN A 270 27.86 8.53 2.22
C ASN A 270 27.11 7.25 1.80
N PHE A 271 26.93 7.01 0.50
CA PHE A 271 26.11 5.93 -0.07
C PHE A 271 26.84 5.22 -1.23
N PRO A 272 27.83 4.36 -0.94
CA PRO A 272 28.69 3.77 -1.98
C PRO A 272 27.95 2.90 -3.00
N ASN A 273 26.75 2.42 -2.69
CA ASN A 273 25.93 1.56 -3.56
C ASN A 273 24.66 2.27 -4.09
N ILE A 274 24.61 3.61 -4.05
CA ILE A 274 23.46 4.34 -4.58
C ILE A 274 23.35 4.15 -6.09
N GLU A 275 22.17 3.75 -6.56
CA GLU A 275 21.88 3.50 -7.98
C GLU A 275 20.98 4.62 -8.55
N ASN A 276 19.92 4.98 -7.81
CA ASN A 276 18.91 5.93 -8.27
C ASN A 276 18.65 7.02 -7.22
N THR A 277 18.67 8.27 -7.64
CA THR A 277 18.51 9.44 -6.76
C THR A 277 17.59 10.47 -7.41
N VAL A 278 16.58 10.93 -6.66
CA VAL A 278 15.68 12.01 -7.07
C VAL A 278 15.55 13.01 -5.92
N VAL A 279 16.13 14.19 -6.08
CA VAL A 279 16.14 15.24 -5.05
C VAL A 279 15.60 16.55 -5.61
N ASN A 280 14.62 17.13 -4.91
CA ASN A 280 14.06 18.47 -5.15
C ASN A 280 13.60 18.76 -6.60
N THR A 281 13.28 17.74 -7.38
CA THR A 281 12.93 17.87 -8.81
C THR A 281 11.65 18.66 -9.09
N TYR A 282 10.77 18.76 -8.10
CA TYR A 282 9.55 19.57 -8.12
C TYR A 282 9.81 21.10 -8.26
N ARG A 283 11.03 21.57 -8.01
CA ARG A 283 11.45 22.97 -8.19
C ARG A 283 12.64 23.03 -9.14
N SER A 284 12.42 23.53 -10.35
CA SER A 284 13.45 23.61 -11.39
C SER A 284 14.68 24.46 -11.02
N LYS A 285 14.51 25.42 -10.09
CA LYS A 285 15.58 26.33 -9.63
C LYS A 285 16.11 26.01 -8.23
N ASP A 286 15.78 24.85 -7.67
CA ASP A 286 16.29 24.47 -6.35
C ASP A 286 17.81 24.17 -6.43
N PRO A 287 18.64 24.77 -5.56
CA PRO A 287 20.10 24.61 -5.62
C PRO A 287 20.55 23.18 -5.33
N PHE A 288 19.74 22.38 -4.63
CA PHE A 288 20.05 20.99 -4.29
C PHE A 288 19.34 19.99 -5.22
N ARG A 289 18.75 20.47 -6.33
CA ARG A 289 18.10 19.61 -7.31
C ARG A 289 19.09 18.60 -7.89
N LYS A 290 18.74 17.31 -7.81
CA LYS A 290 19.57 16.22 -8.33
C LYS A 290 18.72 15.09 -8.92
N ILE A 291 19.17 14.54 -10.04
CA ILE A 291 18.65 13.30 -10.62
C ILE A 291 19.86 12.44 -10.98
N GLY A 292 19.88 11.21 -10.49
CA GLY A 292 20.87 10.19 -10.83
C GLY A 292 20.19 8.85 -11.07
N GLY A 293 20.70 8.06 -12.02
CA GLY A 293 20.11 6.77 -12.38
C GLY A 293 18.79 6.90 -13.14
N ASP A 294 17.86 5.98 -12.85
CA ASP A 294 16.57 5.81 -13.52
C ASP A 294 15.39 6.15 -12.58
N PRO A 295 14.71 7.30 -12.78
CA PRO A 295 13.55 7.69 -12.00
C PRO A 295 12.36 6.71 -12.07
N ASP A 296 12.23 5.93 -13.14
CA ASP A 296 11.09 5.02 -13.28
C ASP A 296 11.27 3.80 -12.36
N LYS A 297 12.50 3.30 -12.22
CA LYS A 297 12.83 2.20 -11.28
C LYS A 297 12.59 2.56 -9.82
N ILE A 298 12.87 3.80 -9.43
CA ILE A 298 12.62 4.25 -8.06
C ILE A 298 11.11 4.38 -7.80
N GLU A 299 10.32 4.85 -8.76
CA GLU A 299 8.86 4.87 -8.65
C GLU A 299 8.26 3.46 -8.59
N GLU A 300 8.83 2.50 -9.32
CA GLU A 300 8.40 1.10 -9.27
C GLU A 300 8.55 0.48 -7.88
N GLU A 301 9.67 0.74 -7.19
CA GLU A 301 9.94 0.27 -5.82
C GLU A 301 8.93 0.81 -4.80
N PHE A 302 8.49 2.07 -4.98
CA PHE A 302 7.54 2.75 -4.09
C PHE A 302 6.08 2.64 -4.52
N GLY A 303 5.79 2.05 -5.68
CA GLY A 303 4.43 2.06 -6.24
C GLY A 303 3.44 1.10 -5.57
N SER A 304 3.89 0.10 -4.81
CA SER A 304 3.03 -0.72 -3.95
C SER A 304 3.85 -1.48 -2.91
N ILE A 305 3.26 -1.77 -1.76
CA ILE A 305 3.88 -2.63 -0.74
C ILE A 305 3.92 -4.11 -1.15
N PHE A 306 3.17 -4.50 -2.18
CA PHE A 306 3.08 -5.88 -2.66
C PHE A 306 4.15 -6.28 -3.68
N THR A 307 4.94 -5.31 -4.16
CA THR A 307 6.13 -5.61 -4.97
C THR A 307 7.17 -6.30 -4.10
N GLU A 308 8.00 -7.15 -4.70
CA GLU A 308 9.13 -7.79 -4.01
C GLU A 308 10.39 -6.93 -4.09
#